data_AF-A0A349G778-F1
#
_entry.id   AF-A0A349G778-F1
#
_cell.length_a   1.000
_cell.length_b   1.000
_cell.length_c   1.000
_cell.angle_alpha   90.00
_cell.angle_beta   90.00
_cell.angle_gamma   90.00
#
_symmetry.space_group_name_H-M   'P 1'
#
loop_
_entity.id
_entity.type
_entity.pdbx_description
1 polymer ?
#
loop_
_entity_poly.entity_id
_entity_poly.type
_entity_poly.pdbx_seq_one_letter_code
_entity_poly.pdbx_strand_id
1 'polypeptide(L)' 'MMNKNRYENMTYRKLGKSGLKLPMISLGLWYGYGDVDRFDNAKNMILTAFDLGITH' A
#
# COMPACT_ATOMS: atom_id res chain seq x y z
N MET A 1 15.14 0.51 6.20
CA MET A 1 15.09 -0.81 5.51
C MET A 1 13.66 -1.29 5.54
N MET A 2 13.25 -2.00 4.50
CA MET A 2 11.87 -2.44 4.32
C MET A 2 11.57 -3.65 5.25
N ASN A 3 10.42 -3.68 5.91
CA ASN A 3 9.97 -4.79 6.79
C ASN A 3 9.93 -6.18 6.10
N LYS A 4 10.73 -7.15 6.55
CA LYS A 4 10.76 -8.49 5.94
C LYS A 4 9.45 -9.27 6.10
N ASN A 5 8.63 -8.91 7.08
CA ASN A 5 7.42 -9.63 7.47
C ASN A 5 6.13 -9.01 6.91
N ARG A 6 6.24 -8.08 5.95
CA ARG A 6 5.10 -7.31 5.40
C ARG A 6 3.94 -8.18 4.86
N TYR A 7 4.22 -9.42 4.48
CA TYR A 7 3.23 -10.32 3.89
C TYR A 7 2.56 -11.26 4.90
N GLU A 8 3.02 -11.30 6.16
CA GLU A 8 2.54 -12.25 7.16
C GLU A 8 1.10 -11.94 7.61
N ASN A 9 0.75 -10.66 7.71
CA ASN A 9 -0.52 -10.21 8.28
C ASN A 9 -1.53 -9.72 7.22
N MET A 10 -1.08 -9.32 6.03
CA MET A 10 -1.97 -8.82 4.99
C MET A 10 -2.74 -9.96 4.33
N THR A 11 -4.07 -9.86 4.30
CA THR A 11 -4.91 -10.79 3.55
C THR A 11 -4.99 -10.37 2.09
N TYR A 12 -4.74 -11.31 1.17
CA TYR A 12 -4.85 -11.08 -0.27
C TYR A 12 -6.05 -11.83 -0.87
N ARG A 13 -6.87 -11.13 -1.66
CA ARG A 13 -8.05 -11.69 -2.34
C ARG A 13 -7.86 -11.72 -3.84
N LYS A 14 -8.32 -12.78 -4.49
CA LYS A 14 -8.31 -12.87 -5.97
C LYS A 14 -9.26 -11.84 -6.57
N LEU A 15 -8.82 -11.18 -7.64
CA LEU A 15 -9.64 -10.27 -8.42
C LEU A 15 -10.46 -11.05 -9.45
N GLY A 16 -11.66 -11.45 -9.05
CA GLY A 16 -12.58 -12.21 -9.90
C GLY A 16 -11.98 -13.53 -10.39
N LYS A 17 -12.06 -13.79 -11.70
CA LYS A 17 -11.51 -15.00 -12.35
C LYS A 17 -10.03 -14.87 -12.74
N SER A 18 -9.38 -13.75 -12.41
CA SER A 18 -7.97 -13.54 -12.76
C SER A 18 -7.02 -14.25 -11.78
N GLY A 19 -5.75 -14.37 -12.19
CA GLY A 19 -4.67 -14.81 -11.30
C GLY A 19 -4.21 -13.73 -10.32
N LEU A 20 -4.66 -12.47 -10.50
CA LEU A 20 -4.23 -11.33 -9.70
C LEU A 20 -4.82 -11.42 -8.29
N LYS A 21 -3.98 -11.18 -7.28
CA LYS A 21 -4.40 -11.05 -5.89
C LYS A 21 -4.16 -9.61 -5.42
N LEU A 22 -5.17 -9.00 -4.84
CA LEU A 22 -5.10 -7.65 -4.26
C LEU A 22 -5.13 -7.72 -2.73
N PRO A 23 -4.45 -6.81 -2.03
CA PRO A 23 -4.58 -6.70 -0.58
C PRO A 23 -6.02 -6.36 -0.19
N MET A 24 -6.45 -6.77 1.01
CA MET A 24 -7.81 -6.48 1.48
C MET A 24 -8.08 -4.97 1.61
N ILE A 25 -7.01 -4.20 1.87
CA ILE A 25 -6.97 -2.74 1.98
C ILE A 25 -5.96 -2.20 0.95
N SER A 26 -6.31 -1.10 0.28
CA SER A 26 -5.48 -0.43 -0.73
C SER A 26 -5.29 1.04 -0.38
N LEU A 27 -4.17 1.64 -0.79
CA LEU A 27 -3.86 3.05 -0.54
C LEU A 27 -4.18 3.89 -1.78
N GLY A 28 -5.24 4.70 -1.69
CA GLY A 28 -5.55 5.70 -2.71
C GLY A 28 -4.73 6.98 -2.54
N LEU A 29 -4.22 7.53 -3.64
CA LEU A 29 -3.42 8.76 -3.68
C LEU A 29 -4.23 10.00 -4.11
N TRP A 30 -5.54 10.02 -3.82
CA TRP A 30 -6.44 11.06 -4.33
C TRP A 30 -6.23 12.44 -3.68
N TYR A 31 -5.91 12.48 -2.38
CA TYR A 31 -5.68 13.71 -1.63
C TYR A 31 -4.44 13.58 -0.75
N GLY A 32 -3.66 14.66 -0.59
CA GLY A 32 -2.46 14.68 0.26
C GLY A 32 -1.18 14.20 -0.42
N TYR A 33 -1.18 14.12 -1.76
CA TYR A 33 -0.07 13.63 -2.58
C TYR A 33 0.24 14.52 -3.81
N GLY A 34 -0.27 15.76 -3.84
CA GLY A 34 0.01 16.71 -4.91
C GLY A 34 1.22 17.59 -4.64
N ASP A 35 1.59 18.44 -5.60
CA ASP A 35 2.77 19.33 -5.50
C ASP A 35 2.72 20.31 -4.31
N VAL A 36 1.51 20.62 -3.82
CA VAL A 36 1.29 21.50 -2.66
C VAL A 36 1.43 20.77 -1.33
N ASP A 37 1.46 19.44 -1.33
CA ASP A 37 1.52 18.61 -0.14
C ASP A 37 2.97 18.33 0.28
N ARG A 38 3.16 18.00 1.57
CA ARG A 38 4.50 17.70 2.10
C ARG A 38 4.98 16.35 1.58
N PHE A 39 5.98 16.37 0.71
CA PHE A 39 6.58 15.17 0.13
C PHE A 39 7.02 14.13 1.18
N ASP A 40 7.62 14.56 2.29
CA ASP A 40 8.05 13.63 3.35
C ASP A 40 6.87 12.87 3.96
N ASN A 41 5.71 13.53 4.09
CA ASN A 41 4.52 12.89 4.61
C ASN A 41 3.99 11.84 3.62
N ALA A 42 3.88 12.21 2.34
CA ALA A 42 3.51 11.30 1.27
C ALA A 42 4.42 10.06 1.23
N LYS A 43 5.74 10.27 1.28
CA LYS A 43 6.75 9.20 1.32
C LYS A 43 6.56 8.30 2.55
N ASN A 44 6.38 8.87 3.74
CA ASN A 44 6.19 8.11 4.97
C ASN A 44 4.92 7.26 4.92
N MET A 45 3.82 7.81 4.39
CA MET A 45 2.56 7.08 4.24
C MET A 45 2.69 5.89 3.28
N ILE A 46 3.30 6.10 2.10
CA ILE A 46 3.50 5.03 1.11
C ILE A 46 4.40 3.92 1.66
N LEU A 47 5.52 4.28 2.29
CA LEU A 47 6.44 3.30 2.87
C LEU A 47 5.78 2.50 4.00
N THR A 48 5.00 3.16 4.85
CA THR A 48 4.25 2.51 5.93
C THR A 48 3.22 1.54 5.38
N ALA A 49 2.43 1.97 4.38
CA ALA A 49 1.47 1.11 3.72
C ALA A 49 2.14 -0.15 3.14
N PHE A 50 3.29 0.03 2.50
CA PHE A 50 4.05 -1.09 1.92
C PHE A 50 4.65 -2.02 2.98
N ASP A 51 5.10 -1.50 4.13
CA ASP A 51 5.57 -2.31 5.26
C ASP A 51 4.44 -3.07 5.98
N LEU A 52 3.18 -2.64 5.80
CA LEU A 52 1.97 -3.34 6.24
C LEU A 52 1.41 -4.31 5.18
N GLY A 53 2.09 -4.48 4.04
CA GLY A 53 1.69 -5.40 2.98
C GLY A 53 0.68 -4.83 1.98
N ILE A 54 0.33 -3.54 2.08
CA ILE A 54 -0.46 -2.88 1.04
C ILE A 54 0.40 -2.78 -0.22
N THR A 55 -0.10 -3.37 -1.30
CA THR A 55 0.59 -3.48 -2.61
C THR A 55 -0.25 -2.90 -3.75
N HIS A 56 -1.37 -2.25 -3.41
CA HIS A 56 -2.25 -1.56 -4.34
C HIS A 56 -2.58 -0.17 -3.82
#